data_AF-A0A183P1Y0-F1
#
_entry.id   AF-A0A183P1Y0-F1
#
_cell.length_a   1.000
_cell.length_b   1.000
_cell.length_c   1.000
_cell.angle_alpha   90.00
_cell.angle_beta   90.00
_cell.angle_gamma   90.00
#
_symmetry.space_group_name_H-M   'P 1'
#
loop_
_entity.id
_entity.type
_entity.pdbx_description
1 polymer ?
#
loop_
_entity_poly.entity_id
_entity_poly.type
_entity_poly.pdbx_seq_one_letter_code
_entity_poly.pdbx_strand_id
1 'polypeptide(L)'
;MIRYHSFTVPIIEEQHNIYGVLASNVDESAIRAGPIITDHSAKCSRNLITFANDACFRDSMPETVTPLPEPGCPAPTPIRPERRLRICPITGLPARYLDPLTLTPYANLAAFRVLRRLYSVHLETKKPPIELLREYRHGR
;
A
#
# COMPACT_ATOMS: atom_id res chain seq x y z
N MET A 1 -20.09 -17.33 -22.68
CA MET A 1 -19.47 -16.70 -23.87
C MET A 1 -19.16 -15.25 -23.54
N ILE A 2 -17.90 -14.85 -23.75
CA ILE A 2 -17.43 -13.47 -23.56
C ILE A 2 -17.40 -12.81 -24.93
N ARG A 3 -17.94 -11.59 -25.06
CA ARG A 3 -17.87 -10.80 -26.29
C ARG A 3 -17.07 -9.53 -26.04
N TYR A 4 -16.29 -9.15 -27.04
CA TYR A 4 -15.46 -7.97 -27.02
C TYR A 4 -15.94 -6.97 -28.06
N HIS A 5 -16.14 -5.72 -27.64
CA HIS A 5 -16.55 -4.63 -28.52
C HIS A 5 -15.48 -3.53 -28.46
N SER A 6 -14.71 -3.41 -29.52
CA SER A 6 -13.75 -2.31 -29.71
C SER A 6 -14.46 -1.13 -30.34
N PHE A 7 -14.42 0.02 -29.68
CA PHE A 7 -14.86 1.27 -30.28
C PHE A 7 -13.64 2.13 -30.58
N THR A 8 -13.68 2.82 -31.73
CA THR A 8 -12.75 3.93 -31.98
C THR A 8 -12.97 4.98 -30.89
N VAL A 9 -11.89 5.57 -30.40
CA VAL A 9 -11.97 6.65 -29.42
C VAL A 9 -12.92 7.72 -29.95
N PRO A 10 -13.97 8.10 -29.21
CA PRO A 10 -14.78 9.24 -29.63
C PRO A 10 -13.84 10.45 -29.75
N ILE A 11 -13.99 11.27 -30.79
CA ILE A 11 -13.26 12.53 -30.91
C ILE A 11 -13.83 13.43 -29.81
N ILE A 12 -13.24 13.37 -28.62
CA ILE A 12 -13.67 14.16 -27.47
C ILE A 12 -12.95 15.50 -27.58
N GLU A 13 -13.57 16.47 -28.25
CA GLU A 13 -13.16 17.88 -28.11
C GLU A 13 -13.25 18.34 -26.63
N GLU A 14 -13.88 17.54 -25.76
CA GLU A 14 -14.04 17.71 -24.32
C GLU A 14 -13.37 16.58 -23.49
N GLN A 15 -12.09 16.27 -23.75
CA GLN A 15 -11.39 15.34 -22.88
C GLN A 15 -11.19 16.01 -21.51
N HIS A 16 -11.93 15.55 -20.50
CA HIS A 16 -11.93 16.19 -19.18
C HIS A 16 -10.53 16.06 -18.57
N ASN A 17 -9.96 17.17 -18.10
CA ASN A 17 -8.69 17.14 -17.39
C ASN A 17 -8.85 16.27 -16.15
N ILE A 18 -8.23 15.09 -16.16
CA ILE A 18 -8.25 14.17 -15.02
C ILE A 18 -7.16 14.66 -14.06
N TYR A 19 -7.58 15.25 -12.94
CA TYR A 19 -6.65 15.70 -11.90
C TYR A 19 -6.43 14.59 -10.88
N GLY A 20 -5.17 14.26 -10.62
CA GLY A 20 -4.75 13.37 -9.54
C GLY A 20 -4.13 14.16 -8.40
N VAL A 21 -4.16 13.54 -7.22
CA VAL A 21 -3.46 14.07 -6.04
C VAL A 21 -2.05 13.50 -6.03
N LEU A 22 -1.07 14.35 -6.32
CA LEU A 22 0.35 14.01 -6.20
C LEU A 22 0.85 14.54 -4.85
N ALA A 23 1.27 13.63 -3.97
CA ALA A 23 2.04 13.98 -2.80
C ALA A 23 3.51 14.08 -3.22
N SER A 24 4.03 15.29 -3.37
CA SER A 24 5.47 15.52 -3.55
C SER A 24 6.18 15.09 -2.27
N ASN A 25 6.89 13.96 -2.32
CA ASN A 25 7.80 13.56 -1.26
C ASN A 25 9.03 14.48 -1.32
N VAL A 26 8.99 15.63 -0.63
CA VAL A 26 10.08 16.28 0.13
C VAL A 26 9.43 17.52 0.79
N ASP A 27 9.30 17.48 2.12
CA ASP A 27 9.17 18.60 3.07
C ASP A 27 8.03 19.64 3.00
N GLU A 28 7.09 19.58 2.05
CA GLU A 28 5.88 20.43 2.11
C GLU A 28 4.58 19.61 2.22
N SER A 29 3.76 19.92 3.23
CA SER A 29 2.40 19.38 3.45
C SER A 29 1.39 19.80 2.37
N ALA A 30 1.86 20.34 1.24
CA ALA A 30 1.04 20.93 0.20
C ALA A 30 0.56 19.83 -0.77
N ILE A 31 -0.68 19.38 -0.56
CA ILE A 31 -1.40 18.56 -1.53
C ILE A 31 -1.63 19.40 -2.79
N ARG A 32 -0.99 19.03 -3.91
CA ARG A 32 -1.20 19.68 -5.21
C ARG A 32 -2.00 18.75 -6.12
N ALA A 33 -3.13 19.26 -6.62
CA ALA A 33 -3.84 18.61 -7.72
C ALA A 33 -3.03 18.86 -9.00
N GLY A 34 -2.46 17.79 -9.58
CA GLY A 34 -1.75 17.83 -10.85
C GLY A 34 -2.51 17.01 -11.89
N PRO A 35 -2.36 17.30 -13.20
CA PRO A 35 -2.94 16.44 -14.23
C PRO A 35 -2.34 15.03 -14.09
N ILE A 36 -3.19 14.01 -13.97
CA ILE A 36 -2.76 12.62 -14.17
C ILE A 36 -2.27 12.57 -15.59
N ILE A 37 -1.01 12.13 -15.77
CA ILE A 37 -0.34 12.01 -17.06
C ILE A 37 -1.31 11.36 -18.07
N THR A 38 -1.91 12.20 -18.91
CA THR A 38 -2.50 11.80 -20.17
C THR A 38 -1.64 12.49 -21.20
N ASP A 39 -0.72 11.73 -21.80
CA ASP A 39 -0.18 12.14 -23.08
C ASP A 39 -1.39 12.33 -24.01
N HIS A 40 -1.72 13.58 -24.31
CA HIS A 40 -2.87 13.91 -25.16
C HIS A 40 -2.72 13.35 -26.58
N SER A 41 -1.49 12.95 -26.97
CA SER A 41 -1.22 12.28 -28.23
C SER A 41 -1.37 10.75 -28.16
N ALA A 42 -1.53 10.18 -26.96
CA ALA A 42 -1.71 8.75 -26.80
C ALA A 42 -3.05 8.30 -27.38
N LYS A 43 -2.99 7.34 -28.30
CA LYS A 43 -4.17 6.66 -28.83
C LYS A 43 -4.67 5.67 -27.78
N CYS A 44 -5.75 5.99 -27.07
CA CYS A 44 -6.46 5.02 -26.24
C CYS A 44 -7.40 4.17 -27.12
N SER A 45 -8.03 3.14 -26.56
CA SER A 45 -9.20 2.50 -27.16
C SER A 45 -10.21 2.25 -26.07
N ARG A 46 -11.51 2.44 -26.37
CA ARG A 46 -12.57 2.11 -25.43
C ARG A 46 -13.09 0.73 -25.77
N ASN A 47 -12.87 -0.20 -24.84
CA ASN A 47 -13.26 -1.58 -25.01
C ASN A 47 -14.37 -1.92 -24.02
N LEU A 48 -15.48 -2.45 -24.54
CA LEU A 48 -16.57 -2.97 -23.72
C LEU A 48 -16.53 -4.50 -23.77
N ILE A 49 -16.52 -5.12 -22.61
CA ILE A 49 -16.57 -6.58 -22.45
C ILE A 49 -17.97 -6.93 -21.97
N THR A 50 -18.67 -7.79 -22.70
CA THR A 50 -19.98 -8.30 -22.31
C THR A 50 -19.93 -9.79 -22.03
N PHE A 51 -20.59 -10.20 -20.95
CA PHE A 51 -20.72 -11.59 -20.54
C PHE A 51 -22.12 -12.08 -20.86
N ALA A 52 -22.24 -13.29 -21.41
CA ALA A 52 -23.54 -13.84 -21.78
C ALA A 52 -24.47 -14.08 -20.57
N ASN A 53 -23.88 -14.39 -19.40
CA ASN A 53 -24.58 -14.58 -18.15
C ASN A 53 -23.63 -14.35 -16.97
N ASP A 54 -24.19 -14.29 -15.77
CA ASP A 54 -23.46 -14.02 -14.53
C ASP A 54 -22.47 -15.14 -14.13
N ALA A 55 -22.79 -16.40 -14.47
CA ALA A 55 -21.86 -17.52 -14.28
C ALA A 55 -20.56 -17.33 -15.09
N CYS A 56 -20.69 -16.99 -16.38
CA CYS A 56 -19.54 -16.72 -17.25
C CYS A 56 -18.72 -15.50 -16.78
N PHE A 57 -19.34 -14.52 -16.12
CA PHE A 57 -18.63 -13.40 -15.51
C PHE A 57 -17.80 -13.88 -14.31
N ARG A 58 -18.42 -14.61 -13.38
CA ARG A 58 -17.74 -15.11 -12.18
C ARG A 58 -16.58 -16.06 -12.49
N ASP A 59 -16.79 -16.98 -13.42
CA ASP A 59 -15.76 -17.96 -13.85
C ASP A 59 -14.58 -17.30 -14.58
N SER A 60 -14.77 -16.10 -15.13
CA SER A 60 -13.72 -15.39 -15.86
C SER A 60 -12.79 -14.56 -14.98
N MET A 61 -13.12 -14.43 -13.68
CA MET A 61 -12.31 -13.69 -12.72
C MET A 61 -11.42 -14.67 -11.94
N PRO A 62 -10.15 -14.32 -11.71
CA PRO A 62 -9.27 -15.16 -10.90
C PRO A 62 -9.82 -15.30 -9.48
N GLU A 63 -9.60 -16.46 -8.86
CA GLU A 63 -9.88 -16.65 -7.44
C GLU A 63 -9.01 -15.68 -6.64
N THR A 64 -9.66 -14.67 -6.05
CA THR A 64 -9.00 -13.66 -5.22
C THR A 64 -9.39 -13.86 -3.76
N VAL A 65 -8.53 -13.41 -2.85
CA VAL A 65 -8.75 -13.48 -1.39
C VAL A 65 -10.07 -12.81 -0.99
N THR A 66 -10.55 -11.86 -1.80
CA THR A 66 -11.86 -11.23 -1.68
C THR A 66 -12.79 -11.76 -2.77
N PRO A 67 -13.74 -12.65 -2.43
CA PRO A 67 -14.67 -13.16 -3.43
C PRO A 67 -15.49 -12.02 -4.03
N LEU A 68 -16.00 -12.22 -5.25
CA LEU A 68 -16.99 -11.31 -5.81
C LEU A 68 -18.26 -11.32 -4.93
N PRO A 69 -18.96 -10.19 -4.78
CA PRO A 69 -20.25 -10.17 -4.11
C PRO A 69 -21.25 -11.07 -4.84
N GLU A 70 -21.97 -11.90 -4.08
CA GLU A 70 -23.14 -12.59 -4.59
C GLU A 70 -24.24 -11.58 -4.98
N PRO A 71 -25.05 -11.87 -6.02
CA PRO A 71 -26.15 -10.99 -6.41
C PRO A 71 -27.09 -10.68 -5.24
N GLY A 72 -27.25 -9.38 -4.92
CA GLY A 72 -28.09 -8.93 -3.82
C GLY A 72 -27.41 -8.91 -2.43
N CYS A 73 -26.15 -9.34 -2.34
CA CYS A 73 -25.36 -9.29 -1.12
C CYS A 73 -24.43 -8.06 -1.10
N PRO A 74 -24.14 -7.49 0.07
CA PRO A 74 -23.13 -6.43 0.18
C PRO A 74 -21.74 -6.97 -0.21
N ALA A 75 -20.88 -6.08 -0.71
CA ALA A 75 -19.50 -6.41 -1.04
C ALA A 75 -18.79 -7.04 0.17
N PRO A 76 -18.15 -8.22 0.01
CA PRO A 76 -17.44 -8.85 1.12
C PRO A 76 -16.32 -7.92 1.59
N THR A 77 -16.25 -7.70 2.90
CA THR A 77 -15.17 -6.92 3.49
C THR A 77 -13.86 -7.65 3.23
N PRO A 78 -12.83 -6.95 2.68
CA PRO A 78 -11.55 -7.58 2.49
C PRO A 78 -11.04 -8.15 3.81
N ILE A 79 -10.72 -9.45 3.81
CA ILE A 79 -9.99 -10.06 4.91
C ILE A 79 -8.64 -9.36 4.93
N ARG A 80 -8.53 -8.28 5.72
CA ARG A 80 -7.23 -7.72 6.04
C ARG A 80 -6.52 -8.84 6.78
N PRO A 81 -5.40 -9.37 6.27
CA PRO A 81 -4.63 -10.32 7.05
C PRO A 81 -4.43 -9.67 8.41
N GLU A 82 -4.78 -10.39 9.48
CA GLU A 82 -4.50 -9.90 10.83
C GLU A 82 -3.05 -9.48 10.82
N ARG A 83 -2.81 -8.17 10.83
CA ARG A 83 -1.45 -7.64 10.90
C ARG A 83 -0.98 -8.16 12.23
N ARG A 84 -0.22 -9.27 12.25
CA ARG A 84 0.44 -9.78 13.45
C ARG A 84 1.14 -8.56 14.01
N LEU A 85 0.56 -7.99 15.08
CA LEU A 85 0.97 -6.68 15.56
C LEU A 85 2.42 -6.85 15.98
N ARG A 86 3.32 -6.26 15.19
CA ARG A 86 4.74 -6.37 15.50
C ARG A 86 4.95 -5.64 16.82
N ILE A 87 5.48 -6.33 17.81
CA ILE A 87 5.71 -5.75 19.14
C ILE A 87 6.99 -4.90 19.07
N CYS A 88 6.95 -3.69 19.61
CA CYS A 88 8.13 -2.86 19.74
C CYS A 88 9.13 -3.49 20.73
N PRO A 89 10.39 -3.76 20.35
CA PRO A 89 11.34 -4.43 21.22
C PRO A 89 11.81 -3.55 22.40
N ILE A 90 11.63 -2.23 22.30
CA ILE A 90 12.01 -1.28 23.35
C ILE A 90 10.91 -1.14 24.42
N THR A 91 9.65 -1.02 24.00
CA THR A 91 8.52 -0.70 24.90
C THR A 91 7.62 -1.89 25.22
N GLY A 92 7.67 -2.97 24.43
CA GLY A 92 6.74 -4.10 24.54
C GLY A 92 5.32 -3.80 24.04
N LEU A 93 5.05 -2.57 23.56
CA LEU A 93 3.74 -2.16 23.05
C LEU A 93 3.59 -2.52 21.56
N PRO A 94 2.36 -2.62 21.03
CA PRO A 94 2.12 -2.75 19.59
C PRO A 94 2.79 -1.62 18.81
N ALA A 95 3.60 -1.98 17.80
CA ALA A 95 4.29 -1.00 16.98
C ALA A 95 3.33 -0.31 15.99
N ARG A 96 3.52 1.00 15.84
CA ARG A 96 2.81 1.84 14.88
C ARG A 96 3.61 2.07 13.59
N TYR A 97 4.93 1.92 13.68
CA TYR A 97 5.86 2.28 12.62
C TYR A 97 6.97 1.23 12.46
N LEU A 98 7.65 1.27 11.31
CA LEU A 98 8.88 0.51 11.03
C LEU A 98 10.03 1.50 10.81
N ASP A 99 11.21 1.17 11.33
CA ASP A 99 12.42 1.93 11.02
C ASP A 99 12.85 1.67 9.56
N PRO A 100 13.04 2.69 8.69
CA PRO A 100 13.37 2.47 7.28
C PRO A 100 14.73 1.81 7.04
N LEU A 101 15.68 1.92 7.98
CA LEU A 101 17.01 1.32 7.80
C LEU A 101 17.05 -0.13 8.28
N THR A 102 16.49 -0.43 9.45
CA THR A 102 16.57 -1.77 10.06
C THR A 102 15.30 -2.60 9.90
N LEU A 103 14.21 -2.01 9.40
CA LEU A 103 12.86 -2.59 9.37
C LEU A 103 12.37 -3.05 10.77
N THR A 104 12.95 -2.48 11.83
CA THR A 104 12.59 -2.80 13.22
C THR A 104 11.29 -2.09 13.61
N PRO A 105 10.30 -2.81 14.18
CA PRO A 105 9.04 -2.21 14.62
C PRO A 105 9.20 -1.34 15.86
N TYR A 106 8.55 -0.16 15.89
CA TYR A 106 8.55 0.72 17.07
C TYR A 106 7.20 1.39 17.34
N ALA A 107 6.93 1.68 18.62
CA ALA A 107 5.63 2.18 19.08
C ALA A 107 5.53 3.72 19.03
N ASN A 108 6.60 4.44 19.37
CA ASN A 108 6.63 5.89 19.49
C ASN A 108 8.03 6.48 19.23
N LEU A 109 8.13 7.81 19.22
CA LEU A 109 9.37 8.53 18.93
C LEU A 109 10.49 8.26 19.95
N ALA A 110 10.16 8.08 21.22
CA ALA A 110 11.15 7.74 22.25
C ALA A 110 11.81 6.38 21.96
N ALA A 111 11.02 5.37 21.59
CA ALA A 111 11.53 4.06 21.17
C ALA A 111 12.41 4.15 19.92
N PHE A 112 12.04 5.00 18.95
CA PHE A 112 12.84 5.25 17.77
C PHE A 112 14.23 5.84 18.10
N ARG A 113 14.30 6.83 18.99
CA ARG A 113 15.57 7.42 19.43
C ARG A 113 16.50 6.39 20.06
N VAL A 114 15.95 5.52 20.91
CA VAL A 114 16.71 4.41 21.51
C VAL A 114 17.20 3.44 20.44
N LEU A 115 16.34 3.01 19.52
CA LEU A 115 16.72 2.13 18.41
C LEU A 115 17.88 2.71 17.59
N ARG A 116 17.84 4.00 17.27
CA ARG A 116 18.91 4.68 16.53
C ARG A 116 20.22 4.74 17.30
N ARG A 117 20.16 4.97 18.62
CA ARG A 117 21.36 4.92 19.47
C ARG A 117 21.97 3.51 19.50
N LEU A 118 21.14 2.48 19.70
CA LEU A 118 21.61 1.09 19.71
C LEU A 118 22.19 0.68 18.35
N TYR A 119 21.61 1.17 17.25
CA TYR A 119 22.13 0.94 15.91
C TYR A 119 23.51 1.59 15.70
N SER A 120 23.74 2.81 16.18
CA SER A 120 25.08 3.42 16.15
C SER A 120 26.11 2.59 16.93
N VAL A 121 25.76 2.15 18.15
CA VAL A 121 26.63 1.28 18.96
C VAL A 121 26.91 -0.05 18.25
N HIS A 122 25.93 -0.62 17.57
CA HIS A 122 26.11 -1.82 16.75
C HIS A 122 27.15 -1.61 15.65
N LEU A 123 27.10 -0.46 14.94
CA LEU A 123 28.08 -0.16 13.89
C LEU A 123 29.49 0.04 14.43
N GLU A 124 29.63 0.69 15.58
CA GLU A 124 30.92 0.95 16.22
C GLU A 124 31.55 -0.32 16.80
N THR A 125 30.77 -1.12 17.53
CA THR A 125 31.27 -2.25 18.31
C THR A 125 31.13 -3.59 17.59
N LYS A 126 30.36 -3.65 16.50
CA LYS A 126 29.94 -4.87 15.79
C LYS A 126 29.24 -5.91 16.69
N LYS A 127 28.81 -5.54 17.90
CA LYS A 127 27.99 -6.39 18.77
C LYS A 127 26.65 -6.72 18.11
N PRO A 128 26.13 -7.95 18.19
CA PRO A 128 24.87 -8.30 17.54
C PRO A 128 23.70 -7.49 18.14
N PRO A 129 22.74 -6.99 17.32
CA PRO A 129 21.64 -6.14 17.80
C PRO A 129 20.79 -6.77 18.91
N ILE A 130 20.66 -8.10 18.92
CA ILE A 130 19.90 -8.84 19.93
C ILE A 130 20.53 -8.69 21.33
N GLU A 131 21.86 -8.61 21.43
CA GLU A 131 22.55 -8.43 22.70
C GLU A 131 22.38 -7.00 23.22
N LEU A 132 22.53 -6.00 22.35
CA LEU A 132 22.31 -4.60 22.71
C LEU A 132 20.87 -4.35 23.20
N LEU A 133 19.88 -5.01 22.61
CA LEU A 133 18.50 -4.96 23.07
C LEU A 133 18.31 -5.62 24.44
N ARG A 134 19.02 -6.72 24.72
CA ARG A 134 18.99 -7.37 26.04
C ARG A 134 19.64 -6.48 27.09
N GLU A 135 20.83 -5.94 26.82
CA GLU A 135 21.55 -5.00 27.69
C GLU A 135 20.65 -3.81 28.05
N TYR A 136 20.04 -3.18 27.04
CA TYR A 136 19.10 -2.06 27.24
C TYR A 136 17.91 -2.42 28.14
N ARG A 137 17.29 -3.59 27.93
CA ARG A 137 16.13 -4.03 28.74
C ARG A 137 16.52 -4.37 30.18
N HIS A 138 17.75 -4.80 30.40
CA HIS A 138 18.28 -5.12 31.73
C HIS A 138 18.91 -3.91 32.42
N GLY A 139 18.90 -2.72 31.80
CA GLY A 139 19.41 -1.48 32.37
C GLY A 139 20.92 -1.48 32.60
N ARG A 140 21.67 -2.23 31.77
CA ARG A 140 23.14 -2.26 31.80
C ARG A 140 23.73 -1.49 30.63
#